data_AF-A0A397GU95-F1
#
_entry.id   AF-A0A397GU95-F1
#
_cell.length_a   1.000
_cell.length_b   1.000
_cell.length_c   1.000
_cell.angle_alpha   90.00
_cell.angle_beta   90.00
_cell.angle_gamma   90.00
#
_symmetry.space_group_name_H-M   'P 1'
#
loop_
_entity.id
_entity.type
_entity.pdbx_description
1 polymer ?
#
loop_
_entity_poly.entity_id
_entity_poly.type
_entity_poly.pdbx_seq_one_letter_code
_entity_poly.pdbx_strand_id
1 'polypeptide(L)'
;MKFNKVYSGLINKLPPSLVCEAWSRIISRKRNPITEEEASSINPLVESFLRHEVNRYQKKLKYQRKSWPIVKNFLYDTDIPDQETQTQDTDPICVHGEEINTRVKKELDSLSRQLLEFNEKTFDPFIQEITKQIEER
;
A
#
# COMPACT_ATOMS: atom_id res chain seq x y z
N MET A 1 12.76 -15.03 1.55
CA MET A 1 13.61 -13.92 2.02
C MET A 1 14.05 -14.21 3.44
N LYS A 2 15.34 -14.07 3.75
CA LYS A 2 15.85 -14.50 5.07
C LYS A 2 16.84 -13.48 5.62
N PHE A 3 16.32 -12.44 6.26
CA PHE A 3 17.17 -11.53 7.02
C PHE A 3 17.80 -12.26 8.22
N ASN A 4 19.00 -11.85 8.61
CA ASN A 4 19.65 -12.36 9.80
C ASN A 4 18.81 -12.07 11.07
N LYS A 5 18.81 -13.01 12.03
CA LYS A 5 18.09 -12.88 13.32
C LYS A 5 18.51 -11.64 14.12
N VAL A 6 19.74 -11.16 13.94
CA VAL A 6 20.24 -9.91 14.56
C VAL A 6 19.36 -8.71 14.20
N TYR A 7 18.72 -8.71 13.02
CA TYR A 7 17.86 -7.61 12.57
C TYR A 7 16.41 -7.71 13.04
N SER A 8 16.04 -8.76 13.79
CA SER A 8 14.68 -8.96 14.31
C SER A 8 14.12 -7.72 15.03
N GLY A 9 14.95 -7.04 15.83
CA GLY A 9 14.55 -5.80 16.52
C GLY A 9 14.22 -4.61 15.61
N LEU A 10 14.70 -4.61 14.36
CA LEU A 10 14.34 -3.63 13.33
C LEU A 10 13.16 -4.10 12.48
N ILE A 11 13.17 -5.37 12.08
CA ILE A 11 12.14 -5.99 11.24
C ILE A 11 10.78 -5.96 11.93
N ASN A 12 10.73 -6.27 13.23
CA ASN A 12 9.50 -6.27 14.02
C ASN A 12 8.88 -4.87 14.18
N LYS A 13 9.57 -3.80 13.79
CA LYS A 13 9.05 -2.41 13.81
C LYS A 13 8.47 -1.98 12.46
N LEU A 14 8.58 -2.84 11.44
CA LEU A 14 8.07 -2.59 10.10
C LEU A 14 6.90 -3.52 9.81
N PRO A 15 5.86 -3.05 9.10
CA PRO A 15 4.83 -3.91 8.57
C PRO A 15 5.42 -4.89 7.54
N PRO A 16 4.84 -6.09 7.38
CA PRO A 16 5.38 -7.15 6.50
C PRO A 16 5.63 -6.69 5.06
N SER A 17 4.75 -5.84 4.51
CA SER A 17 4.89 -5.29 3.15
C SER A 17 6.18 -4.49 2.95
N LEU A 18 6.56 -3.67 3.94
CA LEU A 18 7.79 -2.88 3.89
C LEU A 18 9.04 -3.75 4.09
N VAL A 19 8.94 -4.84 4.86
CA VAL A 19 10.02 -5.82 4.98
C VAL A 19 10.30 -6.50 3.64
N CYS A 20 9.24 -6.89 2.93
CA CYS A 20 9.34 -7.47 1.58
C CYS A 20 9.96 -6.47 0.60
N GLU A 21 9.45 -5.23 0.58
CA GLU A 21 9.95 -4.18 -0.30
C GLU A 21 11.42 -3.84 0.00
N ALA A 22 11.81 -3.81 1.28
CA ALA A 22 13.18 -3.60 1.70
C ALA A 22 14.11 -4.70 1.17
N TRP A 23 13.70 -5.96 1.27
CA TRP A 23 14.46 -7.10 0.72
C TRP A 23 14.69 -6.96 -0.79
N SER A 24 13.61 -6.71 -1.55
CA SER A 24 13.71 -6.49 -2.99
C SER A 24 14.61 -5.30 -3.34
N ARG A 25 14.53 -4.19 -2.61
CA ARG A 25 15.39 -3.01 -2.84
C ARG A 25 16.87 -3.27 -2.56
N ILE A 26 17.18 -4.11 -1.58
CA ILE A 26 18.57 -4.46 -1.22
C ILE A 26 19.20 -5.30 -2.34
N ILE A 27 18.49 -6.31 -2.83
CA ILE A 27 19.00 -7.24 -3.85
C ILE A 27 18.97 -6.61 -5.24
N SER A 28 17.93 -5.85 -5.58
CA SER A 28 17.77 -5.21 -6.89
C SER A 28 18.48 -3.84 -7.00
N ARG A 29 19.39 -3.52 -6.08
CA ARG A 29 20.05 -2.21 -6.06
C ARG A 29 20.96 -2.04 -7.28
N LYS A 30 20.69 -1.03 -8.12
CA LYS A 30 21.47 -0.75 -9.35
C LYS A 30 22.96 -0.44 -9.11
N ARG A 31 23.29 0.12 -7.94
CA ARG A 31 24.66 0.45 -7.54
C ARG A 31 25.00 -0.38 -6.31
N ASN A 32 25.83 -1.39 -6.50
CA ASN A 32 26.21 -2.41 -5.50
C ASN A 32 25.03 -3.27 -5.03
N PRO A 33 24.52 -4.17 -5.90
CA PRO A 33 23.58 -5.20 -5.47
C PRO A 33 24.30 -6.08 -4.44
N ILE A 34 23.66 -6.28 -3.29
CA ILE A 34 24.12 -7.22 -2.27
C ILE A 34 23.54 -8.58 -2.66
N THR A 35 24.37 -9.63 -2.67
CA THR A 35 23.87 -10.98 -2.97
C THR A 35 22.94 -11.46 -1.86
N GLU A 36 22.10 -12.45 -2.14
CA GLU A 36 21.19 -12.98 -1.12
C GLU A 36 21.94 -13.54 0.08
N GLU A 37 23.12 -14.14 -0.11
CA GLU A 37 23.93 -14.66 1.01
C GLU A 37 24.48 -13.53 1.88
N GLU A 38 24.99 -12.45 1.26
CA GLU A 38 25.50 -11.29 1.97
C GLU A 38 24.39 -10.52 2.69
N ALA A 39 23.19 -10.45 2.10
CA ALA A 39 22.01 -9.83 2.69
C ALA A 39 21.44 -10.65 3.85
N SER A 40 21.57 -11.98 3.77
CA SER A 40 21.21 -12.91 4.84
C SER A 40 22.25 -12.96 5.97
N SER A 41 23.49 -12.58 5.67
CA SER A 41 24.58 -12.45 6.63
C SER A 41 24.50 -11.15 7.44
N ILE A 42 25.38 -11.01 8.43
CA ILE A 42 25.50 -9.80 9.23
C ILE A 42 26.28 -8.76 8.41
N ASN A 43 25.54 -7.89 7.72
CA ASN A 43 26.09 -6.81 6.91
C ASN A 43 25.65 -5.43 7.47
N PRO A 44 26.60 -4.53 7.85
CA PRO A 44 26.26 -3.22 8.38
C PRO A 44 25.51 -2.32 7.37
N LEU A 45 25.67 -2.56 6.07
CA LEU A 45 24.89 -1.86 5.04
C LEU A 45 23.40 -2.22 5.11
N VAL A 46 23.09 -3.50 5.33
CA VAL A 46 21.72 -3.97 5.52
C VAL A 46 21.13 -3.38 6.79
N GLU A 47 21.90 -3.36 7.88
CA GLU A 47 21.44 -2.77 9.14
C GLU A 47 21.13 -1.28 9.01
N SER A 48 22.04 -0.51 8.39
CA SER A 48 21.84 0.93 8.19
C SER A 48 20.63 1.24 7.29
N PHE A 49 20.41 0.42 6.26
CA PHE A 49 19.23 0.50 5.39
C PHE A 49 17.94 0.25 6.18
N LEU A 50 17.88 -0.84 6.96
CA LEU A 50 16.70 -1.17 7.77
C LEU A 50 16.42 -0.08 8.83
N ARG A 51 17.46 0.47 9.48
CA ARG A 51 17.30 1.61 10.40
C ARG A 51 16.71 2.83 9.70
N HIS A 52 17.15 3.13 8.47
CA HIS A 52 16.60 4.21 7.68
C HIS A 52 15.11 3.97 7.36
N GLU A 53 14.74 2.75 6.94
CA GLU A 53 13.36 2.42 6.58
C GLU A 53 12.43 2.48 7.80
N VAL A 54 12.87 1.97 8.96
CA VAL A 54 12.14 2.10 10.24
C VAL A 54 11.91 3.58 10.58
N ASN A 55 12.95 4.40 10.51
CA ASN A 55 12.84 5.83 10.80
C ASN A 55 11.89 6.54 9.83
N ARG A 56 11.95 6.20 8.54
CA ARG A 56 11.08 6.73 7.49
C ARG A 56 9.62 6.37 7.76
N TYR A 57 9.34 5.10 8.08
CA TYR A 57 8.00 4.62 8.41
C TYR A 57 7.44 5.32 9.66
N GLN A 58 8.21 5.38 10.74
CA GLN A 58 7.82 6.06 11.98
C GLN A 58 7.56 7.57 11.77
N LYS A 59 8.40 8.25 10.97
CA LYS A 59 8.15 9.64 10.58
C LYS A 59 6.83 9.77 9.83
N LYS A 60 6.58 8.91 8.83
CA LYS A 60 5.32 8.90 8.06
C LYS A 60 4.10 8.74 8.98
N LEU A 61 4.14 7.81 9.94
CA LEU A 61 3.06 7.63 10.92
C LEU A 61 2.80 8.90 11.75
N LYS A 62 3.85 9.60 12.19
CA LYS A 62 3.70 10.86 12.95
C LYS A 62 3.06 11.98 12.13
N TYR A 63 3.33 12.06 10.82
CA TYR A 63 2.69 13.05 9.95
C TYR A 63 1.23 12.69 9.62
N GLN A 64 0.95 11.41 9.37
CA GLN A 64 -0.41 10.93 9.08
C GLN A 64 -1.36 11.15 10.27
N ARG A 65 -0.89 10.95 11.51
CA ARG A 65 -1.69 11.25 12.71
C ARG A 65 -2.03 12.73 12.87
N LYS A 66 -1.23 13.65 12.31
CA LYS A 66 -1.50 15.10 12.34
C LYS A 66 -2.53 15.53 11.29
N SER A 67 -2.66 14.81 10.17
CA SER A 67 -3.64 15.08 9.11
C SER A 67 -4.99 14.37 9.32
N TRP A 68 -5.04 13.34 10.18
CA TRP A 68 -6.25 12.56 10.45
C TRP A 68 -7.41 13.26 11.18
N PRO A 69 -7.28 14.41 11.88
CA PRO A 69 -8.46 15.04 12.50
C PRO A 69 -9.53 15.43 11.48
N ILE A 70 -9.15 15.69 10.22
CA ILE A 70 -10.05 16.21 9.18
C ILE A 70 -10.89 15.09 8.54
N VAL A 71 -10.37 13.87 8.43
CA VAL A 71 -11.05 12.76 7.72
C VAL A 71 -12.02 12.00 8.62
N LYS A 72 -11.84 12.05 9.95
CA LYS A 72 -12.77 11.42 10.90
C LYS A 72 -14.19 11.96 10.79
N ASN A 73 -14.36 13.21 10.31
CA ASN A 73 -15.68 13.81 10.21
C ASN A 73 -16.51 13.33 9.00
N PHE A 74 -15.93 12.54 8.09
CA PHE A 74 -16.62 12.00 6.91
C PHE A 74 -16.79 10.48 6.95
N LEU A 75 -16.30 9.81 8.00
CA LEU A 75 -16.19 8.35 8.06
C LEU A 75 -16.76 7.79 9.36
N TYR A 76 -17.89 8.33 9.84
CA TYR A 76 -18.69 7.62 10.84
C TYR A 76 -19.57 6.62 10.08
N ASP A 77 -19.15 5.36 10.03
CA ASP A 77 -20.04 4.16 10.08
C ASP A 77 -19.35 2.83 9.73
N THR A 78 -18.03 2.75 9.62
CA THR A 78 -17.38 1.44 9.55
C THR A 78 -16.33 1.34 10.63
N ASP A 79 -16.69 0.68 11.73
CA ASP A 79 -15.74 0.06 12.65
C ASP A 79 -14.90 -0.93 11.85
N ILE A 80 -13.79 -0.47 11.30
CA ILE A 80 -12.75 -1.33 10.75
C ILE A 80 -11.94 -1.79 11.96
N PRO A 81 -12.06 -3.05 12.42
CA PRO A 81 -11.20 -3.52 13.49
C PRO A 81 -9.75 -3.53 12.97
N ASP A 82 -8.86 -2.83 13.69
CA ASP A 82 -7.40 -2.94 13.55
C ASP A 82 -6.98 -4.39 13.90
N GLN A 83 -7.19 -5.33 12.98
CA GLN A 83 -6.61 -6.66 13.06
C GLN A 83 -5.35 -6.72 12.17
N GLU A 84 -4.34 -5.92 12.52
CA GLU A 84 -2.96 -6.34 12.26
C GLU A 84 -2.59 -7.36 13.36
N THR A 85 -3.17 -8.56 13.32
CA THR A 85 -2.73 -9.67 14.18
C THR A 85 -1.32 -10.07 13.78
N GLN A 86 -0.36 -9.64 14.59
CA GLN A 86 1.01 -10.13 14.59
C GLN A 86 1.02 -11.60 15.07
N THR A 87 0.84 -12.54 14.14
CA THR A 87 1.12 -13.96 14.41
C THR A 87 2.62 -14.17 14.51
N GLN A 88 3.03 -14.77 15.63
CA GLN A 88 4.41 -15.08 15.92
C GLN A 88 4.92 -16.21 15.01
N ASP A 89 6.16 -16.05 14.56
CA ASP A 89 7.06 -17.12 14.12
C ASP A 89 6.71 -17.88 12.82
N THR A 90 6.19 -17.17 11.82
CA THR A 90 6.21 -17.67 10.43
C THR A 90 6.92 -16.65 9.54
N ASP A 91 7.78 -17.13 8.64
CA ASP A 91 8.45 -16.31 7.62
C ASP A 91 7.49 -15.27 7.05
N PRO A 92 7.86 -13.98 6.91
CA PRO A 92 6.93 -12.96 6.42
C PRO A 92 6.43 -13.36 5.03
N ILE A 93 5.20 -13.85 4.94
CA ILE A 93 4.64 -14.33 3.68
C ILE A 93 4.20 -13.10 2.88
N CYS A 94 5.01 -12.74 1.88
CA CYS A 94 4.80 -11.63 0.93
C CYS A 94 3.50 -11.75 0.10
N VAL A 95 2.79 -12.88 0.21
CA VAL A 95 1.56 -13.20 -0.56
C VAL A 95 0.38 -12.32 -0.13
N HIS A 96 0.35 -11.82 1.12
CA HIS A 96 -0.78 -11.01 1.59
C HIS A 96 -0.88 -9.64 0.88
N GLY A 97 0.23 -9.13 0.31
CA GLY A 97 0.19 -7.94 -0.54
C GLY A 97 -0.57 -8.15 -1.86
N GLU A 98 -0.53 -9.37 -2.41
CA GLU A 98 -1.24 -9.71 -3.65
C GLU A 98 -2.75 -9.81 -3.41
N GLU A 99 -3.16 -10.39 -2.27
CA GLU A 99 -4.57 -10.48 -1.87
C GLU A 99 -5.18 -9.10 -1.64
N ILE A 100 -4.48 -8.19 -0.96
CA ILE A 100 -4.94 -6.81 -0.77
C ILE A 100 -5.03 -6.08 -2.11
N ASN A 101 -4.01 -6.22 -2.98
CA ASN A 101 -4.00 -5.58 -4.30
C ASN A 101 -5.15 -6.09 -5.19
N THR A 102 -5.45 -7.39 -5.16
CA THR A 102 -6.57 -7.95 -5.93
C THR A 102 -7.92 -7.45 -5.40
N ARG A 103 -8.10 -7.36 -4.08
CA ARG A 103 -9.30 -6.76 -3.48
C ARG A 103 -9.47 -5.29 -3.86
N VAL A 104 -8.42 -4.48 -3.70
CA VAL A 104 -8.44 -3.05 -4.07
C VAL A 104 -8.76 -2.86 -5.55
N LYS A 105 -8.15 -3.67 -6.42
CA LYS A 105 -8.41 -3.62 -7.87
C LYS A 105 -9.87 -3.92 -8.18
N LYS A 106 -10.45 -4.96 -7.57
CA LYS A 106 -11.86 -5.34 -7.78
C LYS A 106 -12.82 -4.23 -7.34
N GLU A 107 -12.58 -3.60 -6.19
CA GLU A 107 -13.40 -2.48 -5.72
C GLU A 107 -13.28 -1.27 -6.64
N LEU A 108 -12.06 -0.94 -7.10
CA LEU A 108 -11.83 0.14 -8.05
C LEU A 108 -12.53 -0.09 -9.39
N ASP A 109 -12.47 -1.31 -9.93
CA ASP A 109 -13.16 -1.70 -11.16
C ASP A 109 -14.69 -1.60 -10.98
N SER A 110 -15.20 -1.96 -9.80
CA SER A 110 -16.62 -1.82 -9.47
C SER A 110 -17.07 -0.37 -9.42
N LEU A 111 -16.31 0.48 -8.72
CA LEU A 111 -16.60 1.91 -8.62
C LEU A 111 -16.55 2.60 -10.00
N SER A 112 -15.55 2.27 -10.82
CA SER A 112 -15.41 2.80 -12.18
C SER A 112 -16.64 2.48 -13.04
N ARG A 113 -17.13 1.24 -12.98
CA ARG A 113 -18.34 0.82 -13.70
C ARG A 113 -19.59 1.57 -13.22
N GLN A 114 -19.74 1.75 -11.91
CA GLN A 114 -20.87 2.50 -11.34
C GLN A 114 -20.87 3.96 -11.76
N LEU A 115 -19.69 4.60 -11.79
CA LEU A 115 -19.52 5.97 -12.24
C LEU A 115 -19.87 6.13 -13.72
N LEU A 116 -19.45 5.19 -14.56
CA LEU A 116 -19.78 5.20 -15.98
C LEU A 116 -21.30 5.06 -16.20
N GLU A 117 -21.93 4.08 -15.55
CA GLU A 117 -23.38 3.85 -15.64
C GLU A 117 -24.19 5.04 -15.11
N PHE A 118 -23.73 5.67 -14.04
CA PHE A 118 -24.35 6.89 -13.51
C PHE A 118 -24.24 8.05 -14.50
N ASN A 119 -23.07 8.24 -15.11
CA ASN A 119 -22.84 9.30 -16.07
C ASN A 119 -23.69 9.11 -17.34
N GLU A 120 -23.76 7.91 -17.89
CA GLU A 120 -24.64 7.59 -19.03
C GLU A 120 -26.09 7.94 -18.69
N LYS A 121 -26.62 7.44 -17.56
CA LYS A 121 -28.00 7.74 -17.15
C LYS A 121 -28.28 9.22 -16.91
N THR A 122 -27.30 9.96 -16.40
CA THR A 122 -27.49 11.36 -16.01
C THR A 122 -27.31 12.31 -17.19
N PHE A 123 -26.30 12.07 -18.03
CA PHE A 123 -25.88 13.01 -19.06
C PHE A 123 -26.39 12.63 -20.45
N ASP A 124 -26.63 11.35 -20.76
CA ASP A 124 -27.10 10.97 -22.10
C ASP A 124 -28.43 11.64 -22.50
N PRO A 125 -29.46 11.72 -21.63
CA PRO A 125 -30.69 12.42 -21.98
C PRO A 125 -30.47 13.90 -22.27
N PHE A 126 -29.56 14.54 -21.53
CA PHE A 126 -29.21 15.94 -21.71
C PHE A 126 -28.44 16.19 -23.01
N ILE A 127 -27.48 15.31 -23.35
CA ILE A 127 -26.75 15.38 -24.62
C ILE A 127 -27.70 15.17 -25.79
N GLN A 128 -28.61 14.19 -25.72
CA GLN A 128 -29.60 13.94 -26.77
C GLN A 128 -30.52 15.16 -26.99
N GLU A 129 -30.97 15.80 -25.92
CA GLU A 129 -31.79 17.01 -26.00
C GLU A 129 -31.03 18.18 -26.66
N ILE A 130 -29.77 18.40 -26.31
CA ILE A 130 -28.92 19.42 -26.96
C ILE A 130 -28.75 19.11 -28.44
N THR A 131 -28.42 17.86 -28.79
CA THR A 131 -28.21 17.45 -30.18
C THR A 131 -29.46 17.70 -31.01
N LYS A 132 -30.63 17.35 -30.49
CA LYS A 132 -31.92 17.61 -31.15
C LYS A 132 -32.15 19.09 -31.42
N GLN A 133 -31.89 19.97 -30.44
CA GLN A 133 -32.06 21.42 -30.60
C GLN A 133 -31.11 22.03 -31.64
N ILE A 134 -29.93 21.43 -31.86
CA ILE A 134 -28.97 21.87 -32.86
C ILE A 134 -29.41 21.42 -34.27
N GLU A 135 -29.93 20.21 -34.41
CA GLU A 135 -30.36 19.66 -35.71
C GLU A 135 -31.67 20.28 -36.23
N GLU A 136 -32.55 20.75 -35.33
CA GLU A 136 -33.82 21.41 -35.69
C GLU A 136 -33.66 22.91 -36.07
N ARG A 137 -32.43 23.44 -36.12
CA ARG A 137 -32.13 24.86 -36.37
C ARG A 137 -31.46 25.08 -37.73
#